data_AF-A0A2S7IU61-F1
#
_entry.id   AF-A0A2S7IU61-F1
#
_cell.length_a   1.000
_cell.length_b   1.000
_cell.length_c   1.000
_cell.angle_alpha   90.00
_cell.angle_beta   90.00
_cell.angle_gamma   90.00
#
_symmetry.space_group_name_H-M   'P 1'
#
loop_
_entity.id
_entity.type
_entity.pdbx_description
1 polymer ?
#
loop_
_entity_poly.entity_id
_entity_poly.type
_entity_poly.pdbx_seq_one_letter_code
_entity_poly.pdbx_strand_id
1 'polypeptide(L)'
;RAVVDEVGRGPVRFMMLYRKHDAPLDFEFDKVTEQSNDTPVFYEQYASARPHSDFRQAIDQLGLAHLDRVSMAAHFDKLTDESEIALVRKLAEYPRLIEAAAIHQEPH
;
A
#
# COMPACT_ATOMS: atom_id res chain seq x y z
N ARG A 1 -0.73 -24.35 10.47
CA ARG A 1 0.62 -24.31 9.84
C ARG A 1 0.49 -24.44 8.32
N ALA A 2 -0.13 -25.52 7.82
CA ALA A 2 -0.40 -25.74 6.38
C ALA A 2 -0.81 -24.49 5.57
N VAL A 3 -1.86 -23.76 5.97
CA VAL A 3 -2.34 -22.56 5.23
C VAL A 3 -1.31 -21.44 5.14
N VAL A 4 -0.50 -21.23 6.18
CA VAL A 4 0.53 -20.17 6.18
C VAL A 4 1.72 -20.57 5.29
N ASP A 5 2.04 -21.86 5.26
CA ASP A 5 3.12 -22.40 4.44
C ASP A 5 2.75 -22.37 2.95
N GLU A 6 1.45 -22.39 2.64
CA GLU A 6 0.92 -22.41 1.26
C GLU A 6 0.62 -21.01 0.70
N VAL A 7 0.04 -20.10 1.51
CA VAL A 7 -0.35 -18.74 1.07
C VAL A 7 0.71 -17.68 1.43
N GLY A 8 1.55 -17.96 2.42
CA GLY A 8 2.53 -17.02 2.95
C GLY A 8 2.00 -16.17 4.10
N ARG A 9 2.94 -15.68 4.92
CA ARG A 9 2.63 -14.96 6.18
C ARG A 9 1.98 -13.59 5.95
N GLY A 10 2.32 -12.91 4.86
CA GLY A 10 1.82 -11.57 4.54
C GLY A 10 0.31 -11.53 4.31
N PRO A 11 -0.21 -12.28 3.32
CA PRO A 11 -1.65 -12.37 3.05
C PRO A 11 -2.46 -12.82 4.25
N VAL A 12 -1.98 -13.83 4.99
CA VAL A 12 -2.68 -14.31 6.21
C VAL A 12 -2.76 -13.21 7.26
N ARG A 13 -1.66 -12.49 7.52
CA ARG A 13 -1.66 -11.37 8.45
C ARG A 13 -2.61 -10.25 8.00
N PHE A 14 -2.62 -9.94 6.71
CA PHE A 14 -3.51 -8.93 6.15
C PHE A 14 -4.98 -9.30 6.37
N MET A 15 -5.39 -10.53 6.02
CA MET A 15 -6.78 -11.01 6.20
C MET A 15 -7.22 -11.02 7.67
N MET A 16 -6.30 -11.23 8.61
CA MET A 16 -6.61 -11.16 10.04
C MET A 16 -6.81 -9.73 10.53
N LEU A 17 -6.10 -8.75 9.97
CA LEU A 17 -6.07 -7.36 10.44
C LEU A 17 -7.01 -6.42 9.69
N TYR A 18 -7.40 -6.73 8.45
CA TYR A 18 -8.18 -5.85 7.57
C TYR A 18 -9.68 -5.72 7.95
N ARG A 19 -10.11 -6.39 9.02
CA ARG A 19 -11.51 -6.42 9.44
C ARG A 19 -11.63 -6.19 10.94
N LYS A 20 -12.84 -5.86 11.39
CA LYS A 20 -13.15 -5.77 12.82
C LYS A 20 -12.84 -7.08 13.55
N HIS A 21 -12.36 -6.95 14.77
CA HIS A 21 -11.94 -8.08 15.59
C HIS A 21 -13.10 -9.03 15.97
N ASP A 22 -14.32 -8.51 16.00
CA ASP A 22 -15.56 -9.22 16.35
C ASP A 22 -16.29 -9.82 15.14
N ALA A 23 -15.87 -9.48 13.92
CA ALA A 23 -16.42 -10.08 12.71
C ALA A 23 -16.04 -11.57 12.60
N PRO A 24 -16.85 -12.42 11.94
CA PRO A 24 -16.42 -13.76 11.55
C PRO A 24 -15.36 -13.71 10.43
N LEU A 25 -14.37 -14.62 10.48
CA LEU A 25 -13.36 -14.74 9.43
C LEU A 25 -13.88 -15.66 8.34
N ASP A 26 -14.20 -15.10 7.18
CA ASP A 26 -14.45 -15.88 5.98
C ASP A 26 -13.13 -16.00 5.20
N PHE A 27 -12.47 -17.14 5.32
CA PHE A 27 -11.19 -17.39 4.66
C PHE A 27 -11.42 -18.31 3.47
N GLU A 28 -11.44 -17.71 2.29
CA GLU A 28 -11.48 -18.43 1.02
C GLU A 28 -10.07 -18.45 0.42
N PHE A 29 -9.44 -19.64 0.42
CA PHE A 29 -8.07 -19.81 -0.05
C PHE A 29 -7.88 -19.30 -1.48
N ASP A 30 -8.78 -19.71 -2.38
CA ASP A 30 -8.70 -19.37 -3.80
C ASP A 30 -8.68 -17.85 -4.00
N LYS A 31 -9.57 -17.13 -3.32
CA LYS A 31 -9.64 -15.66 -3.37
C LYS A 31 -8.35 -15.00 -2.90
N VAL A 32 -7.73 -15.50 -1.84
CA VAL A 32 -6.49 -14.90 -1.29
C VAL A 32 -5.29 -15.13 -2.21
N THR A 33 -5.28 -16.23 -2.97
CA THR A 33 -4.21 -16.53 -3.94
C THR A 33 -4.43 -15.92 -5.31
N GLU A 34 -5.66 -15.53 -5.62
CA GLU A 34 -6.05 -14.94 -6.90
C GLU A 34 -5.28 -13.64 -7.18
N GLN A 35 -4.69 -13.57 -8.36
CA GLN A 35 -3.94 -12.40 -8.85
C GLN A 35 -4.89 -11.47 -9.63
N SER A 36 -5.91 -10.96 -8.95
CA SER A 36 -6.91 -10.04 -9.51
C SER A 36 -6.99 -8.74 -8.72
N ASN A 37 -7.32 -7.64 -9.40
CA ASN A 37 -7.58 -6.35 -8.75
C ASN A 37 -8.77 -6.39 -7.78
N ASP A 38 -9.63 -7.40 -7.92
CA ASP A 38 -10.78 -7.62 -7.02
C ASP A 38 -10.34 -8.24 -5.67
N THR A 39 -9.13 -8.79 -5.59
CA THR A 39 -8.58 -9.36 -4.36
C THR A 39 -7.82 -8.29 -3.56
N PRO A 40 -8.22 -7.99 -2.32
CA PRO A 40 -7.56 -6.96 -1.51
C PRO A 40 -6.05 -7.17 -1.32
N VAL A 41 -5.62 -8.42 -1.15
CA VAL A 41 -4.20 -8.77 -0.99
C VAL A 41 -3.41 -8.43 -2.24
N PHE A 42 -3.88 -8.85 -3.42
CA PHE A 42 -3.20 -8.56 -4.68
C PHE A 42 -3.21 -7.06 -4.96
N TYR A 43 -4.35 -6.41 -4.75
CA TYR A 43 -4.50 -4.97 -4.97
C TYR A 43 -3.51 -4.15 -4.15
N GLU A 44 -3.38 -4.41 -2.85
CA GLU A 44 -2.42 -3.71 -1.98
C GLU A 44 -0.96 -3.95 -2.39
N GLN A 45 -0.62 -5.19 -2.75
CA GLN A 45 0.72 -5.51 -3.23
C GLN A 45 1.03 -4.83 -4.56
N TYR A 46 0.07 -4.81 -5.48
CA TYR A 46 0.21 -4.17 -6.77
C TYR A 46 0.28 -2.64 -6.64
N ALA A 47 -0.56 -2.03 -5.79
CA ALA A 47 -0.55 -0.60 -5.49
C ALA A 47 0.81 -0.16 -4.91
N SER A 48 1.47 -1.03 -4.13
CA SER A 48 2.85 -0.79 -3.67
C SER A 48 3.89 -1.00 -4.78
N ALA A 49 3.79 -2.06 -5.58
CA ALA A 49 4.79 -2.40 -6.59
C ALA A 49 4.79 -1.47 -7.81
N ARG A 50 3.63 -0.97 -8.22
CA ARG A 50 3.47 -0.15 -9.42
C ARG A 50 4.28 1.16 -9.38
N PRO A 51 4.18 2.02 -8.34
CA PRO A 51 5.02 3.22 -8.26
C PRO A 51 6.52 2.93 -8.34
N HIS A 52 6.99 1.83 -7.73
CA HIS A 52 8.39 1.44 -7.83
C HIS A 52 8.79 1.08 -9.28
N SER A 53 7.89 0.47 -10.03
CA SER A 53 8.09 0.19 -11.45
C SER A 53 8.13 1.47 -12.26
N ASP A 54 7.21 2.40 -12.00
CA ASP A 54 7.14 3.69 -12.68
C ASP A 54 8.43 4.50 -12.44
N PHE A 55 8.97 4.50 -11.20
CA PHE A 55 10.25 5.14 -10.90
C PHE A 55 11.43 4.49 -11.64
N ARG A 56 11.50 3.15 -11.71
CA ARG A 56 12.55 2.48 -12.48
C ARG A 56 12.48 2.84 -13.96
N GLN A 57 11.27 2.82 -14.52
CA GLN A 57 11.06 3.18 -15.93
C GLN A 57 11.44 4.65 -16.20
N ALA A 58 11.09 5.57 -15.30
CA ALA A 58 11.46 6.98 -15.43
C ALA A 58 13.00 7.17 -15.38
N ILE A 59 13.69 6.47 -14.49
CA ILE A 59 15.16 6.48 -14.40
C ILE A 59 15.79 6.04 -15.73
N ASP A 60 15.33 4.92 -16.28
CA ASP A 60 15.84 4.36 -17.54
C ASP A 60 15.57 5.31 -18.72
N GLN A 61 14.36 5.85 -18.82
CA GLN A 61 13.96 6.75 -19.92
C GLN A 61 14.68 8.10 -19.89
N LEU A 62 14.97 8.63 -18.70
CA LEU A 62 15.66 9.90 -18.52
C LEU A 62 17.19 9.74 -18.47
N GLY A 63 17.71 8.51 -18.53
CA GLY A 63 19.15 8.23 -18.43
C GLY A 63 19.74 8.65 -17.08
N LEU A 64 18.95 8.60 -16.01
CA LEU A 64 19.37 8.99 -14.66
C LEU A 64 20.06 7.82 -13.95
N ALA A 65 20.97 8.12 -13.02
CA ALA A 65 21.56 7.08 -12.17
C ALA A 65 20.61 6.68 -11.03
N HIS A 66 19.85 7.64 -10.50
CA HIS A 66 18.85 7.47 -9.45
C HIS A 66 17.97 8.73 -9.35
N LEU A 67 16.84 8.61 -8.65
CA LEU A 67 16.00 9.73 -8.22
C LEU A 67 16.12 9.87 -6.71
N ASP A 68 16.86 10.88 -6.25
CA ASP A 68 17.01 11.13 -4.82
C ASP A 68 15.90 12.06 -4.28
N ARG A 69 15.58 11.89 -3.00
CA ARG A 69 14.48 12.62 -2.35
C ARG A 69 14.72 14.13 -2.27
N VAL A 70 15.97 14.57 -2.16
CA VAL A 70 16.30 16.00 -1.99
C VAL A 70 16.06 16.73 -3.32
N SER A 71 16.56 16.18 -4.42
CA SER A 71 16.32 16.73 -5.76
C SER A 71 14.84 16.73 -6.12
N MET A 72 14.11 15.65 -5.79
CA MET A 72 12.65 15.60 -6.02
C MET A 72 11.90 16.65 -5.19
N ALA A 73 12.28 16.85 -3.93
CA ALA A 73 11.64 17.83 -3.05
C ALA A 73 11.81 19.28 -3.53
N ALA A 74 12.91 19.58 -4.25
CA ALA A 74 13.14 20.89 -4.85
C ALA A 74 12.13 21.25 -5.96
N HIS A 75 11.26 20.32 -6.36
CA HIS A 75 10.26 20.50 -7.42
C HIS A 75 8.81 20.44 -6.92
N PHE A 76 8.57 20.51 -5.61
CA PHE A 76 7.22 20.49 -5.05
C PHE A 76 6.34 21.67 -5.49
N ASP A 77 6.95 22.78 -5.89
CA ASP A 77 6.26 23.93 -6.50
C ASP A 77 5.52 23.58 -7.79
N LYS A 78 5.88 22.47 -8.45
CA LYS A 78 5.23 21.97 -9.67
C LYS A 78 3.96 21.15 -9.41
N LEU A 79 3.69 20.74 -8.17
CA LEU A 79 2.49 19.97 -7.81
C LEU A 79 1.28 20.91 -7.68
N THR A 80 0.76 21.36 -8.81
CA THR A 80 -0.29 22.39 -8.87
C THR A 80 -1.68 21.82 -9.10
N ASP A 81 -1.81 20.58 -9.55
CA ASP A 81 -3.11 19.98 -9.81
C ASP A 81 -3.86 19.68 -8.50
N GLU A 82 -5.18 19.86 -8.50
CA GLU A 82 -6.00 19.63 -7.31
C GLU A 82 -5.89 18.18 -6.80
N SER A 83 -5.74 17.21 -7.71
CA SER A 83 -5.59 15.80 -7.35
C SER A 83 -4.24 15.50 -6.69
N GLU A 84 -3.17 16.16 -7.12
CA GLU A 84 -1.83 16.05 -6.52
C GLU A 84 -1.84 16.61 -5.09
N ILE A 85 -2.43 17.79 -4.91
CA ILE A 85 -2.56 18.43 -3.60
C ILE A 85 -3.45 17.59 -2.67
N ALA A 86 -4.53 17.01 -3.19
CA ALA A 86 -5.39 16.11 -2.43
C ALA A 86 -4.64 14.86 -1.94
N LEU A 87 -3.80 14.27 -2.79
CA LEU A 87 -2.96 13.13 -2.41
C LEU A 87 -1.96 13.51 -1.30
N VAL A 88 -1.29 14.66 -1.41
CA VAL A 88 -0.37 15.15 -0.38
C VAL A 88 -1.09 15.34 0.96
N ARG A 89 -2.29 15.93 0.95
CA ARG A 89 -3.12 16.07 2.15
C ARG A 89 -3.46 14.71 2.74
N LYS A 90 -3.83 13.74 1.92
CA LYS A 90 -4.16 12.39 2.38
C LYS A 90 -2.96 11.70 3.03
N LEU A 91 -1.77 11.84 2.46
CA LEU A 91 -0.54 11.30 3.03
C LEU A 91 -0.21 11.94 4.39
N ALA A 92 -0.50 13.23 4.57
CA ALA A 92 -0.28 13.93 5.82
C ALA A 92 -1.21 13.47 6.96
N GLU A 93 -2.31 12.77 6.66
CA GLU A 93 -3.19 12.17 7.67
C GLU A 93 -2.59 10.91 8.30
N TYR A 94 -1.63 10.26 7.63
CA TYR A 94 -1.13 8.93 8.02
C TYR A 94 -0.63 8.83 9.47
N PRO A 95 0.16 9.78 10.02
CA PRO A 95 0.60 9.69 11.41
C PRO A 95 -0.56 9.67 12.42
N ARG A 96 -1.61 10.47 12.17
CA ARG A 96 -2.79 10.53 13.03
C ARG A 96 -3.62 9.26 12.91
N LEU A 97 -3.69 8.68 11.71
CA LEU A 97 -4.36 7.40 11.49
C LEU A 97 -3.70 6.28 12.31
N ILE A 98 -2.37 6.21 12.30
CA ILE A 98 -1.60 5.24 13.10
C ILE A 98 -1.81 5.45 14.60
N GLU A 99 -1.80 6.70 15.05
CA GLU A 99 -2.08 7.03 16.46
C GLU A 99 -3.49 6.57 16.88
N ALA A 100 -4.51 6.88 16.08
CA ALA A 100 -5.88 6.46 16.36
C ALA A 100 -6.02 4.93 16.40
N ALA A 101 -5.45 4.22 15.42
CA ALA A 101 -5.46 2.75 15.37
C ALA A 101 -4.79 2.14 16.62
N ALA A 102 -3.70 2.74 17.11
CA ALA A 102 -3.02 2.29 18.32
C ALA A 102 -3.84 2.54 19.60
N ILE A 103 -4.47 3.72 19.73
CA ILE A 103 -5.30 4.09 20.88
C ILE A 103 -6.52 3.18 20.99
N HIS A 104 -7.20 2.93 19.86
CA HIS A 104 -8.42 2.13 19.82
C HIS A 104 -8.16 0.63 19.72
N GLN A 105 -6.91 0.21 19.46
CA GLN A 105 -6.54 -1.18 19.19
C GLN A 105 -7.28 -1.76 17.98
N GLU A 106 -7.51 -0.91 16.98
CA GLU A 106 -8.26 -1.19 15.76
C GLU A 106 -7.32 -0.98 14.56
N PRO A 107 -6.56 -2.02 14.16
CA PRO A 107 -5.62 -1.94 13.05
C PRO A 107 -6.26 -2.00 11.65
N HIS A 108 -7.59 -2.14 11.57
CA HIS A 108 -8.39 -2.11 10.34
C HIS A 108 -8.84 -0.67 10.05
#